data_AF-A0A2P6QAS2-F1
#
_entry.id   AF-A0A2P6QAS2-F1
#
_cell.length_a   1.000
_cell.length_b   1.000
_cell.length_c   1.000
_cell.angle_alpha   90.00
_cell.angle_beta   90.00
_cell.angle_gamma   90.00
#
_symmetry.space_group_name_H-M   'P 1'
#
loop_
_entity.id
_entity.type
_entity.pdbx_description
1 polymer ?
#
loop_
_entity_poly.entity_id
_entity_poly.type
_entity_poly.pdbx_seq_one_letter_code
_entity_poly.pdbx_strand_id
1 'polypeptide(L)'
;MSSYSICCLRLTLVSSPLWHGVKTGVFVKDVLLILNEEVVGVQAMDAYLEILSHKHPEQGDPVSLFVSTFDWYVVWFEFFGAYQVVRRLN
;
A
#
# COMPACT_ATOMS: atom_id res chain seq x y z
N MET A 1 -28.39 13.55 -22.63
CA MET A 1 -27.34 12.60 -22.18
C MET A 1 -28.04 11.44 -21.48
N SER A 2 -27.78 10.18 -21.86
CA SER A 2 -28.51 9.03 -21.29
C SER A 2 -27.95 8.62 -19.92
N SER A 3 -28.81 8.10 -19.03
CA SER A 3 -28.40 7.63 -17.68
C SER A 3 -27.25 6.63 -17.69
N TYR A 4 -27.13 5.83 -18.75
CA TYR A 4 -26.06 4.85 -18.92
C TYR A 4 -24.67 5.52 -19.03
N SER A 5 -24.59 6.66 -19.72
CA SER A 5 -23.32 7.39 -19.88
C SER A 5 -22.83 7.97 -18.54
N ILE A 6 -23.74 8.46 -17.70
CA ILE A 6 -23.43 9.00 -16.37
C ILE A 6 -23.02 7.86 -15.41
N CYS A 7 -23.69 6.71 -15.50
CA CYS A 7 -23.37 5.54 -14.68
C CYS A 7 -21.98 4.99 -15.02
N CYS A 8 -21.67 4.84 -16.32
CA CYS A 8 -20.34 4.41 -16.76
C CYS A 8 -19.26 5.40 -16.31
N LEU A 9 -19.45 6.70 -16.48
CA LEU A 9 -18.50 7.73 -16.02
C LEU A 9 -18.25 7.65 -14.51
N ARG A 10 -19.30 7.47 -13.69
CA ARG A 10 -19.16 7.30 -12.24
C ARG A 10 -18.41 6.03 -11.89
N LEU A 11 -18.69 4.92 -12.57
CA LEU A 11 -17.97 3.67 -12.34
C LEU A 11 -16.49 3.82 -12.68
N THR A 12 -16.15 4.45 -13.81
CA THR A 12 -14.74 4.69 -14.16
C THR A 12 -14.04 5.57 -13.13
N LEU A 13 -14.69 6.66 -12.68
CA LEU A 13 -14.11 7.58 -11.71
C LEU A 13 -13.89 6.97 -10.32
N VAL A 14 -14.75 6.05 -9.90
CA VAL A 14 -14.60 5.33 -8.62
C VAL A 14 -13.58 4.20 -8.73
N SER A 15 -13.40 3.63 -9.93
CA SER A 15 -12.53 2.47 -10.16
C SER A 15 -11.09 2.84 -10.55
N SER A 16 -10.86 4.08 -10.98
CA SER A 16 -9.52 4.54 -11.33
C SER A 16 -8.74 4.98 -10.09
N PRO A 17 -7.48 4.55 -9.93
CA PRO A 17 -6.64 5.03 -8.85
C PRO A 17 -6.37 6.54 -9.04
N LEU A 18 -6.45 7.30 -7.96
CA LEU A 18 -6.02 8.70 -7.90
C LEU A 18 -4.50 8.82 -7.98
N TRP A 19 -3.79 7.82 -7.44
CA TRP A 19 -2.36 7.68 -7.55
C TRP A 19 -1.99 6.20 -7.59
N HIS A 20 -0.93 5.86 -8.35
CA HIS A 20 -0.37 4.53 -8.38
C HIS A 20 1.16 4.57 -8.28
N GLY A 21 1.71 3.74 -7.41
CA GLY A 21 3.12 3.42 -7.32
C GLY A 21 3.46 2.18 -8.15
N VAL A 22 4.62 1.60 -7.89
CA VAL A 22 5.05 0.32 -8.44
C VAL A 22 4.27 -0.83 -7.80
N LYS A 23 4.03 -0.74 -6.48
CA LYS A 23 3.34 -1.79 -5.71
C LYS A 23 2.01 -1.35 -5.09
N THR A 24 1.80 -0.05 -4.94
CA THR A 24 0.65 0.49 -4.20
C THR A 24 -0.27 1.33 -5.09
N GLY A 25 -1.51 1.51 -4.66
CA GLY A 25 -2.50 2.32 -5.35
C GLY A 25 -3.44 2.97 -4.36
N VAL A 26 -3.76 4.24 -4.59
CA VAL A 26 -4.65 5.04 -3.75
C VAL A 26 -5.89 5.37 -4.56
N PHE A 27 -7.06 5.03 -4.04
CA PHE A 27 -8.36 5.31 -4.66
C PHE A 27 -9.09 6.40 -3.87
N VAL A 28 -10.18 6.92 -4.46
CA VAL A 28 -11.02 7.94 -3.82
C VAL A 28 -11.47 7.52 -2.42
N LYS A 29 -11.82 6.23 -2.23
CA LYS A 29 -12.22 5.69 -0.93
C LYS A 29 -11.14 5.89 0.14
N ASP A 30 -9.86 5.76 -0.22
CA ASP A 30 -8.76 5.79 0.75
C ASP A 30 -8.47 7.24 1.17
N VAL A 31 -8.63 8.19 0.23
CA VAL A 31 -8.52 9.62 0.52
C VAL A 31 -9.67 10.11 1.41
N LEU A 32 -10.89 9.61 1.19
CA LEU A 32 -12.03 9.95 2.04
C LEU A 32 -11.84 9.52 3.50
N LEU A 33 -11.23 8.35 3.73
CA LEU A 33 -10.89 7.90 5.09
C LEU A 33 -9.93 8.87 5.78
N ILE A 34 -8.91 9.37 5.06
CA ILE A 34 -7.95 10.35 5.59
C ILE A 34 -8.66 11.67 5.91
N LEU A 35 -9.49 12.18 4.99
CA LEU A 35 -10.19 13.46 5.15
C LEU A 35 -11.22 13.44 6.29
N ASN A 36 -11.80 12.27 6.57
CA ASN A 36 -12.74 12.10 7.67
C ASN A 36 -12.06 11.80 9.02
N GLU A 37 -10.72 11.87 9.09
CA GLU A 37 -9.93 11.51 10.29
C GLU A 37 -10.21 10.08 10.79
N GLU A 38 -10.59 9.19 9.88
CA GLU A 38 -10.85 7.77 10.18
C GLU A 38 -9.54 6.96 10.16
N VAL A 39 -9.63 5.70 10.59
CA VAL A 39 -8.50 4.77 10.56
C VAL A 39 -7.99 4.65 9.12
N VAL A 40 -6.76 5.10 8.89
CA VAL A 40 -6.11 5.04 7.58
C VAL A 40 -5.91 3.59 7.19
N GLY A 41 -6.49 3.20 6.05
CA GLY A 41 -6.33 1.86 5.50
C GLY A 41 -4.88 1.56 5.12
N VAL A 42 -4.50 0.28 5.20
CA VAL A 42 -3.16 -0.22 4.87
C VAL A 42 -2.69 0.25 3.48
N GLN A 43 -3.61 0.36 2.51
CA GLN A 43 -3.29 0.81 1.15
C GLN A 43 -2.74 2.23 1.10
N ALA A 44 -3.32 3.16 1.87
CA ALA A 44 -2.87 4.54 1.93
C ALA A 44 -1.55 4.68 2.71
N MET A 45 -1.37 3.89 3.77
CA MET A 45 -0.13 3.86 4.54
C MET A 45 1.04 3.33 3.70
N ASP A 46 0.84 2.18 3.03
CA ASP A 46 1.83 1.58 2.15
C ASP A 46 2.19 2.54 1.00
N ALA A 47 1.22 3.23 0.40
CA ALA A 47 1.47 4.24 -0.63
C ALA A 47 2.31 5.42 -0.13
N TYR A 48 2.02 5.91 1.07
CA TYR A 48 2.80 6.99 1.69
C TYR A 48 4.26 6.59 1.91
N LEU A 49 4.50 5.39 2.44
CA LEU A 49 5.85 4.86 2.66
C LEU A 49 6.57 4.61 1.33
N GLU A 50 5.87 4.13 0.30
CA GLU A 50 6.43 3.99 -1.04
C GLU A 50 6.90 5.36 -1.57
N ILE A 51 6.08 6.40 -1.46
CA ILE A 51 6.45 7.77 -1.87
C ILE A 51 7.69 8.26 -1.12
N LEU A 52 7.77 8.03 0.19
CA LEU A 52 8.93 8.44 0.99
C LEU A 52 10.20 7.70 0.57
N SER A 53 10.11 6.41 0.22
CA SER A 53 11.28 5.63 -0.20
C SER A 53 11.87 6.09 -1.53
N HIS A 54 11.10 6.76 -2.37
CA HIS A 54 11.56 7.32 -3.65
C HIS A 54 12.22 8.69 -3.52
N LYS A 55 12.23 9.31 -2.33
CA LYS A 55 13.02 10.52 -2.12
C LYS A 55 14.50 10.17 -2.26
N HIS A 56 15.20 10.90 -3.14
CA HIS A 56 16.64 10.80 -3.22
C HIS A 56 17.22 11.10 -1.83
N PRO A 57 17.99 10.18 -1.23
CA PRO A 57 18.64 10.45 0.04
C PRO A 57 19.56 11.66 -0.14
N GLU A 58 19.46 12.63 0.75
CA GLU A 58 20.45 13.69 0.79
C GLU A 58 21.79 13.09 1.24
N GLN A 59 22.90 13.78 0.96
CA GLN A 59 24.22 13.23 1.18
C GLN A 59 24.46 12.96 2.68
N GLY A 60 24.46 11.67 3.07
CA GLY A 60 24.57 11.23 4.47
C GLY A 60 23.31 10.53 5.02
N ASP A 61 22.19 10.56 4.29
CA ASP A 61 20.98 9.88 4.69
C ASP A 61 21.06 8.35 4.50
N PRO A 62 20.47 7.56 5.41
CA PRO A 62 20.37 6.12 5.24
C PRO A 62 19.49 5.79 4.04
N VAL A 63 19.91 4.79 3.25
CA VAL A 63 19.08 4.24 2.18
C VAL A 63 17.85 3.60 2.81
N SER A 64 16.66 4.15 2.52
CA SER A 64 15.39 3.59 2.97
C SER A 64 14.87 2.57 1.95
N LEU A 65 14.51 1.38 2.43
CA LEU A 65 13.86 0.36 1.61
C LEU A 65 12.41 0.23 2.09
N PHE A 66 11.47 0.43 1.17
CA PHE A 66 10.07 0.16 1.46
C PHE A 66 9.74 -1.33 1.26
N VAL A 67 9.09 -1.91 2.26
CA VAL A 67 8.48 -3.24 2.21
C VAL A 67 7.00 -3.06 2.53
N SER A 68 6.11 -3.56 1.66
CA SER A 68 4.67 -3.42 1.89
C SER A 68 4.23 -4.22 3.13
N THR A 69 3.12 -3.82 3.74
CA THR A 69 2.61 -4.49 4.94
C THR A 69 2.35 -5.99 4.70
N PHE A 70 1.89 -6.37 3.51
CA PHE A 70 1.67 -7.77 3.16
C PHE A 70 2.95 -8.53 2.84
N ASP A 71 3.92 -7.89 2.17
CA ASP A 71 5.24 -8.49 1.94
C ASP A 71 5.93 -8.79 3.29
N TRP A 72 5.81 -7.88 4.26
CA TRP A 72 6.32 -8.08 5.61
C TRP A 72 5.68 -9.29 6.30
N TYR A 73 4.37 -9.46 6.15
CA TYR A 73 3.65 -10.63 6.68
C TYR A 73 4.19 -11.94 6.10
N VAL A 74 4.45 -11.99 4.79
CA VAL A 74 5.02 -13.17 4.13
C VAL A 74 6.41 -13.49 4.69
N VAL A 75 7.30 -12.49 4.75
CA VAL A 75 8.66 -12.66 5.31
C VAL A 75 8.60 -13.18 6.75
N TRP A 76 7.71 -12.63 7.57
CA TRP A 76 7.55 -13.04 8.96
C TRP A 76 7.09 -14.50 9.08
N PHE A 77 6.11 -14.92 8.27
CA PHE A 77 5.61 -16.29 8.25
C PHE A 77 6.67 -17.30 7.81
N GLU A 78 7.48 -16.97 6.79
CA GLU A 78 8.56 -17.84 6.32
C GLU A 78 9.66 -17.99 7.39
N PHE A 79 10.06 -16.90 8.03
CA PHE A 79 11.06 -16.92 9.10
C PHE A 79 10.60 -17.70 10.33
N PHE A 80 9.38 -17.45 10.80
CA PHE A 80 8.83 -18.15 11.96
C PHE A 80 8.55 -19.62 11.66
N GLY A 81 8.08 -19.94 10.45
CA GLY A 81 7.92 -21.32 9.97
C GLY A 81 9.25 -22.07 9.98
N ALA A 82 10.30 -21.48 9.42
CA ALA A 82 11.65 -22.05 9.43
C ALA A 82 12.21 -22.23 10.84
N TYR A 83 12.01 -21.25 11.73
CA TYR A 83 12.44 -21.34 13.13
C TYR A 83 11.75 -22.49 13.88
N GLN A 84 10.45 -22.69 13.67
CA GLN A 84 9.71 -23.79 14.29
C GLN A 84 10.17 -25.17 13.79
N VAL A 85 10.54 -25.29 12.52
CA VAL A 85 11.09 -26.54 11.95
C VAL A 85 12.46 -26.85 12.56
N VAL A 86 13.37 -25.88 12.65
CA VAL A 86 14.68 -26.06 13.27
C VAL A 86 14.56 -26.44 14.74
N ARG A 87 13.60 -25.86 15.47
CA ARG A 87 13.35 -26.18 16.87
C ARG A 87 12.76 -27.58 17.10
N ARG A 88 12.15 -28.21 16.10
CA ARG A 88 11.65 -29.60 16.18
C ARG A 88 12.71 -30.65 15.84
N LEU A 89 13.82 -30.24 15.22
CA LEU A 89 14.91 -31.12 14.79
C LEU A 89 16.06 -31.21 15.82
N ASN A 90 16.05 -30.34 16.84
CA ASN A 90 16.91 -30.40 18.04
C ASN A 90 16.12 -30.92 19.23
#